data_AF-A0A4P6JTI8-F1
#
_entry.id   AF-A0A4P6JTI8-F1
#
_cell.length_a   1.000
_cell.length_b   1.000
_cell.length_c   1.000
_cell.angle_alpha   90.00
_cell.angle_beta   90.00
_cell.angle_gamma   90.00
#
_symmetry.space_group_name_H-M   'P 1'
#
loop_
_entity.id
_entity.type
_entity.pdbx_description
1 polymer ?
#
loop_
_entity_poly.entity_id
_entity_poly.type
_entity_poly.pdbx_seq_one_letter_code
_entity_poly.pdbx_strand_id
1 'polypeptide(L)' 'MFNVLQKLGEQRAIKRDALLRMLALRDKEAVVAGLTLPFNNGLVEGKVNKLKLLKRMGYGRASFALVRQRVLHAL' A
#
# COMPACT_ATOMS: atom_id res chain seq x y z
N MET A 1 -32.59 -21.01 22.64
CA MET A 1 -31.80 -20.84 21.39
C MET A 1 -31.43 -19.38 21.09
N PHE A 2 -32.26 -18.38 21.49
CA PHE A 2 -32.03 -16.96 21.24
C PHE A 2 -30.75 -16.37 21.91
N ASN A 3 -30.45 -16.76 23.15
CA ASN A 3 -29.26 -16.26 23.89
C ASN A 3 -27.90 -16.71 23.34
N VAL A 4 -27.84 -17.86 22.65
CA VAL A 4 -26.58 -18.36 22.06
C VAL A 4 -26.18 -17.54 20.84
N LEU A 5 -27.17 -17.13 20.04
CA LEU A 5 -26.95 -16.28 18.87
C LEU A 5 -26.54 -14.86 19.28
N GLN A 6 -27.11 -14.30 20.35
CA GLN A 6 -26.65 -13.01 20.89
C GLN A 6 -25.19 -13.08 21.37
N LYS A 7 -24.82 -14.11 22.14
CA LYS A 7 -23.43 -14.31 22.58
C LYS A 7 -22.44 -14.47 21.42
N LEU A 8 -22.82 -15.16 20.36
CA LEU A 8 -22.01 -15.31 19.14
C LEU A 8 -21.84 -13.97 18.40
N GLY A 9 -22.86 -13.11 18.40
CA GLY A 9 -22.82 -11.77 17.83
C GLY A 9 -21.83 -10.86 18.56
N GLU A 10 -21.90 -10.83 19.90
CA GLU A 10 -20.98 -10.05 20.74
C GLU A 10 -19.54 -10.52 20.61
N GLN A 11 -19.29 -11.83 20.63
CA GLN A 11 -17.95 -12.38 20.45
C GLN A 11 -17.38 -12.04 19.06
N ARG A 12 -18.20 -12.05 18.01
CA ARG A 12 -17.77 -11.65 16.67
C ARG A 12 -17.44 -10.17 16.58
N ALA A 13 -18.20 -9.31 17.26
CA ALA A 13 -17.93 -7.87 17.32
C ALA A 13 -16.62 -7.58 18.06
N ILE A 14 -16.41 -8.17 19.24
CA ILE A 14 -15.18 -8.03 20.02
C ILE A 14 -13.96 -8.54 19.24
N LYS A 15 -14.09 -9.68 18.56
CA LYS A 15 -13.00 -10.27 17.78
C LYS A 15 -12.67 -9.41 16.55
N ARG A 16 -13.67 -8.76 15.93
CA ARG A 16 -13.46 -7.76 14.86
C ARG A 16 -12.73 -6.52 15.36
N ASP A 17 -13.15 -5.95 16.49
CA ASP A 17 -12.51 -4.77 17.07
C ASP A 17 -11.07 -5.06 17.50
N ALA A 18 -10.82 -6.23 18.08
CA ALA A 18 -9.47 -6.69 18.39
C ALA A 18 -8.62 -6.85 17.11
N LEU A 19 -9.19 -7.40 16.04
CA LEU A 19 -8.51 -7.54 14.75
C LEU A 19 -8.18 -6.19 14.13
N LEU A 20 -9.12 -5.24 14.15
CA LEU A 20 -8.95 -3.88 13.63
C LEU A 20 -7.89 -3.11 14.43
N ARG A 21 -7.90 -3.22 15.76
CA ARG A 21 -6.86 -2.63 16.62
C ARG A 21 -5.50 -3.25 16.35
N MET A 22 -5.43 -4.58 16.20
CA MET A 22 -4.18 -5.27 15.91
C MET A 22 -3.62 -4.86 14.54
N LEU A 23 -4.48 -4.65 13.54
CA LEU A 23 -4.08 -4.12 12.24
C LEU A 23 -3.52 -2.69 12.36
N ALA A 24 -4.21 -1.81 13.09
CA ALA A 24 -3.75 -0.43 13.30
C ALA A 24 -2.44 -0.33 14.11
N LEU A 25 -2.20 -1.27 15.03
CA LEU A 25 -0.97 -1.31 15.82
C LEU A 25 0.26 -1.74 14.99
N ARG A 26 0.08 -2.54 13.93
CA ARG A 26 1.20 -3.01 13.09
C ARG A 26 1.93 -1.86 12.40
N ASP A 27 1.19 -0.85 11.95
CA ASP A 27 1.77 0.28 11.20
C ASP A 27 2.03 1.51 12.09
N LYS A 28 1.79 1.41 13.40
CA LYS A 28 1.91 2.54 14.34
C LYS A 28 3.32 3.15 14.32
N GLU A 29 4.36 2.31 14.34
CA GLU A 29 5.75 2.77 14.32
C GLU A 29 6.09 3.47 13.02
N ALA A 30 5.62 2.95 11.87
CA ALA A 30 5.83 3.55 10.57
C ALA A 30 5.15 4.93 10.46
N VAL A 31 3.94 5.07 11.00
CA VAL A 31 3.21 6.35 11.02
C VAL A 31 3.91 7.38 11.91
N VAL A 32 4.33 6.99 13.12
CA VAL A 32 5.08 7.88 14.02
C VAL A 32 6.39 8.32 13.39
N ALA A 33 7.14 7.39 12.77
CA ALA A 33 8.37 7.70 12.06
C ALA A 33 8.13 8.67 10.88
N GLY A 34 7.05 8.46 10.11
CA GLY A 34 6.69 9.33 8.98
C GLY A 34 6.30 10.76 9.38
N LEU A 35 5.81 10.97 10.61
CA LEU A 35 5.49 12.30 11.15
C LEU A 35 6.68 12.97 11.86
N THR A 36 7.62 12.19 12.37
CA THR A 36 8.73 12.69 13.22
C THR A 36 10.02 12.91 12.43
N LEU A 37 10.29 12.05 11.44
CA LEU A 37 11.52 12.12 10.66
C LEU A 37 11.37 13.06 9.45
N PRO A 38 12.43 13.77 9.05
CA PRO A 38 12.39 14.62 7.86
C PRO A 38 12.43 13.81 6.54
N PHE A 39 12.60 12.49 6.63
CA PHE A 39 12.71 11.60 5.48
C PHE A 39 11.33 11.19 4.96
N ASN A 40 11.12 11.31 3.64
CA ASN A 40 9.90 10.86 2.98
C ASN A 40 10.23 10.06 1.71
N ASN A 41 9.31 9.19 1.30
CA ASN A 41 9.45 8.39 0.09
C ASN A 41 9.03 9.13 -1.20
N GLY A 42 8.66 10.41 -1.14
CA GLY A 42 8.06 11.13 -2.27
C GLY A 42 8.92 11.13 -3.53
N LEU A 43 10.25 11.27 -3.39
CA LEU A 43 11.18 11.21 -4.51
C LEU A 43 11.23 9.82 -5.17
N VAL A 44 11.18 8.76 -4.36
CA VAL A 44 11.19 7.37 -4.84
C VAL A 44 9.86 7.05 -5.52
N GLU A 45 8.74 7.45 -4.91
CA GLU A 45 7.41 7.29 -5.46
C GLU A 45 7.24 8.02 -6.80
N GLY A 46 7.78 9.24 -6.92
CA GLY A 46 7.79 9.98 -8.18
C GLY A 46 8.51 9.24 -9.31
N LYS A 47 9.67 8.63 -9.01
CA LYS A 47 10.43 7.82 -9.98
C LYS A 47 9.66 6.56 -10.39
N VAL A 48 9.03 5.89 -9.43
CA VAL A 48 8.16 4.74 -9.70
C VAL A 48 6.95 5.16 -10.53
N ASN A 49 6.36 6.32 -10.29
CA ASN A 49 5.24 6.84 -11.06
C ASN A 49 5.64 7.15 -12.52
N LYS A 50 6.79 7.81 -12.73
CA LYS A 50 7.35 8.03 -14.08
C LYS A 50 7.58 6.71 -14.82
N LEU A 51 8.14 5.71 -14.14
CA LEU A 51 8.33 4.37 -14.71
C LEU A 51 7.00 3.69 -15.08
N LYS A 52 6.00 3.75 -14.20
CA LYS A 52 4.65 3.21 -14.46
C LYS A 52 3.99 3.89 -15.66
N LEU A 53 4.16 5.20 -15.81
CA LEU A 53 3.67 5.95 -16.96
C LEU A 53 4.34 5.49 -18.26
N LEU A 54 5.67 5.44 -18.30
CA LEU A 54 6.44 4.96 -19.46
C LEU A 54 6.01 3.54 -19.88
N LYS A 55 5.82 2.66 -18.89
CA LYS A 55 5.35 1.29 -19.11
C LYS A 55 3.94 1.29 -19.71
N ARG A 56 3.00 2.09 -19.17
CA ARG A 56 1.61 2.19 -19.65
C ARG A 56 1.52 2.67 -21.10
N MET A 57 2.33 3.66 -21.48
CA MET A 57 2.39 4.13 -22.87
C MET A 57 2.86 3.05 -23.85
N GLY A 58 3.59 2.04 -23.38
CA GLY A 58 4.13 0.94 -24.18
C GLY A 58 3.31 -0.35 -24.15
N TYR A 59 2.18 -0.42 -23.44
CA TYR A 59 1.40 -1.65 -23.36
C TYR A 59 0.93 -2.13 -24.74
N GLY A 60 1.13 -3.44 -24.99
CA GLY A 60 0.80 -4.10 -26.25
C GLY A 60 1.66 -3.69 -27.45
N ARG A 61 2.63 -2.79 -27.28
CA ARG A 61 3.42 -2.20 -28.38
C ARG A 61 4.92 -2.17 -28.14
N ALA A 62 5.37 -2.17 -26.88
CA ALA A 62 6.77 -2.07 -26.50
C ALA A 62 7.25 -3.33 -25.77
N SER A 63 8.40 -3.85 -26.18
CA SER A 63 9.13 -4.88 -25.43
C SER A 63 9.83 -4.29 -24.21
N PHE A 64 10.28 -5.15 -23.29
CA PHE A 64 11.04 -4.70 -22.12
C PHE A 64 12.29 -3.89 -22.50
N ALA A 65 13.01 -4.30 -23.55
CA ALA A 65 14.19 -3.59 -24.03
C ALA A 65 13.87 -2.14 -24.42
N LEU A 66 12.74 -1.92 -25.11
CA LEU A 66 12.31 -0.57 -25.53
C LEU A 66 11.91 0.29 -24.34
N VAL A 67 11.23 -0.27 -23.34
CA VAL A 67 10.89 0.45 -22.10
C VAL A 67 12.16 0.81 -21.33
N ARG A 68 13.14 -0.09 -21.24
CA ARG A 68 14.44 0.17 -20.59
C ARG A 68 15.19 1.31 -21.27
N GLN A 69 15.25 1.30 -22.60
CA GLN A 69 15.85 2.39 -23.39
C GLN A 69 15.18 3.74 -23.10
N ARG A 70 13.84 3.79 -23.06
CA ARG A 70 13.09 5.01 -22.71
C ARG A 70 13.35 5.50 -21.29
N VAL A 71 13.62 4.62 -20.34
CA VAL A 71 13.95 5.01 -18.96
C VAL A 71 15.36 5.58 -18.87
N LEU A 72 16.33 4.97 -19.56
CA LEU A 72 17.74 5.36 -19.50
C LEU A 72 18.08 6.59 -20.33
N HIS A 73 17.33 6.84 -21.41
CA HIS A 73 17.60 7.95 -22.35
C HIS A 73 16.56 9.08 -22.30
N ALA A 74 15.61 9.05 -21.37
CA ALA A 74 14.71 10.19 -21.14
C ALA A 74 15.47 11.29 -20.40
N LEU A 75 16.00 12.26 -21.17
CA LEU A 75 16.38 13.60 -20.68
C LEU A 75 15.13 14.35 -20.24
#